data_AF-A0A932M1C8-F1
#
_entry.id   AF-A0A932M1C8-F1
#
_cell.length_a   1.000
_cell.length_b   1.000
_cell.length_c   1.000
_cell.angle_alpha   90.00
_cell.angle_beta   90.00
_cell.angle_gamma   90.00
#
_symmetry.space_group_name_H-M   'P 1'
#
loop_
_entity.id
_entity.type
_entity.pdbx_description
1 polymer ?
#
loop_
_entity_poly.entity_id
_entity_poly.type
_entity_poly.pdbx_seq_one_letter_code
_entity_poly.pdbx_strand_id
1 'polypeptide(L)'
;MVSHLNGFRLARFRLTTLARERLALPDYKRSALRGGFGHVFRKIGCMASSLGAGQCTLRERCPYHYIFETPPPAGSQILDKVPTAPQPFILEPPLDTKRFYEPGEELSFGLILIGRAIDYLPYFIYAFDELGRNGIGKGKGKYQLHSVTSEDQAGHNTQIYWPEKHLLKDGFSILRADDLFSPLPLERLCHKSVYGSTGSPRTDVDTRK
;
A
#
# COMPACT_ATOMS: atom_id res chain seq x y z
N MET A 1 -10.13 -5.02 -28.17
CA MET A 1 -9.80 -6.17 -27.29
C MET A 1 -9.99 -5.87 -25.79
N VAL A 2 -10.52 -4.69 -25.39
CA VAL A 2 -10.66 -4.27 -23.96
C VAL A 2 -12.13 -4.29 -23.46
N SER A 3 -13.08 -4.73 -24.29
CA SER A 3 -14.53 -4.57 -24.08
C SER A 3 -15.08 -5.18 -22.77
N HIS A 4 -14.36 -6.10 -22.14
CA HIS A 4 -14.77 -6.74 -20.87
C HIS A 4 -14.23 -6.04 -19.61
N LEU A 5 -13.41 -4.98 -19.74
CA LEU A 5 -12.78 -4.28 -18.61
C LEU A 5 -13.29 -2.85 -18.37
N ASN A 6 -14.42 -2.46 -18.98
CA ASN A 6 -14.99 -1.11 -18.88
C ASN A 6 -15.23 -0.61 -17.43
N GLY A 7 -15.33 -1.52 -16.45
CA GLY A 7 -15.49 -1.18 -15.03
C GLY A 7 -14.21 -1.20 -14.20
N PHE A 8 -13.05 -1.56 -14.79
CA PHE A 8 -11.79 -1.63 -14.05
C PHE A 8 -11.29 -0.22 -13.69
N ARG A 9 -11.04 -0.02 -12.41
CA ARG A 9 -10.48 1.22 -11.85
C ARG A 9 -9.33 0.85 -10.94
N LEU A 10 -8.26 1.63 -10.98
CA LEU A 10 -7.10 1.49 -10.11
C LEU A 10 -6.60 2.87 -9.71
N ALA A 11 -6.22 3.05 -8.45
CA ALA A 11 -5.59 4.29 -7.99
C ALA A 11 -4.34 3.94 -7.20
N ARG A 12 -3.26 4.69 -7.44
CA ARG A 12 -1.96 4.52 -6.78
C ARG A 12 -1.72 5.70 -5.85
N PHE A 13 -1.33 5.40 -4.62
CA PHE A 13 -1.03 6.38 -3.60
C PHE A 13 0.33 6.08 -2.96
N ARG A 14 1.01 7.12 -2.51
CA ARG A 14 2.19 7.02 -1.67
C ARG A 14 1.91 7.68 -0.34
N LEU A 15 2.08 6.93 0.73
CA LEU A 15 1.96 7.40 2.09
C LEU A 15 3.36 7.62 2.63
N THR A 16 3.59 8.83 3.15
CA THR A 16 4.85 9.21 3.78
C THR A 16 4.61 9.47 5.26
N THR A 17 5.39 8.81 6.10
CA THR A 17 5.27 8.89 7.56
C THR A 17 6.59 9.30 8.18
N LEU A 18 6.54 9.98 9.32
CA LEU A 18 7.70 10.37 10.11
C LEU A 18 7.69 9.63 11.43
N ALA A 19 8.78 8.92 11.72
CA ALA A 19 8.98 8.27 13.00
C ALA A 19 8.95 9.32 14.13
N ARG A 20 8.16 9.07 15.17
CA ARG A 20 8.14 9.89 16.41
C ARG A 20 8.89 9.20 17.54
N GLU A 21 8.92 7.89 17.49
CA GLU A 21 9.71 7.01 18.34
C GLU A 21 10.53 6.08 17.43
N ARG A 22 11.50 5.36 18.01
CA ARG A 22 12.26 4.35 17.26
C ARG A 22 11.34 3.24 16.75
N LEU A 23 11.24 3.08 15.43
CA LEU A 23 10.47 2.01 14.80
C LEU A 23 11.35 0.79 14.58
N ALA A 24 10.98 -0.36 15.13
CA ALA A 24 11.65 -1.64 14.86
C ALA A 24 10.77 -2.55 13.99
N LEU A 25 11.05 -2.57 12.69
CA LEU A 25 10.31 -3.34 11.69
C LEU A 25 11.02 -4.65 11.33
N PRO A 26 10.26 -5.71 10.96
CA PRO A 26 10.84 -6.91 10.38
C PRO A 26 11.42 -6.62 8.98
N ASP A 27 12.28 -7.51 8.49
CA ASP A 27 12.83 -7.43 7.12
C ASP A 27 11.70 -7.34 6.09
N TYR A 28 10.66 -8.16 6.27
CA TYR A 28 9.43 -8.12 5.49
C TYR A 28 8.42 -7.12 6.06
N LYS A 29 8.66 -5.82 5.88
CA LYS A 29 7.83 -4.70 6.37
C LYS A 29 6.35 -4.81 6.01
N ARG A 30 6.04 -5.42 4.85
CA ARG A 30 4.66 -5.66 4.39
C ARG A 30 3.83 -6.43 5.43
N SER A 31 4.43 -7.38 6.16
CA SER A 31 3.73 -8.14 7.20
C SER A 31 3.30 -7.25 8.37
N ALA A 32 4.19 -6.38 8.84
CA ALA A 32 3.91 -5.43 9.91
C ALA A 32 2.86 -4.39 9.49
N LEU A 33 3.01 -3.83 8.28
CA LEU A 33 2.06 -2.88 7.70
C LEU A 33 0.67 -3.52 7.56
N ARG A 34 0.57 -4.67 6.87
CA ARG A 34 -0.71 -5.36 6.63
C ARG A 34 -1.38 -5.80 7.94
N GLY A 35 -0.61 -6.37 8.88
CA GLY A 35 -1.14 -6.84 10.15
C GLY A 35 -1.66 -5.70 11.03
N GLY A 36 -0.84 -4.65 11.21
CA GLY A 36 -1.22 -3.47 11.98
C GLY A 36 -2.43 -2.75 11.36
N PHE A 37 -2.36 -2.49 10.05
CA PHE A 37 -3.43 -1.87 9.28
C PHE A 37 -4.74 -2.65 9.38
N GLY A 38 -4.72 -3.96 9.12
CA GLY A 38 -5.94 -4.77 9.14
C GLY A 38 -6.62 -4.81 10.51
N HIS A 39 -5.85 -4.83 11.58
CA HIS A 39 -6.37 -4.77 12.94
C HIS A 39 -7.02 -3.41 13.25
N VAL A 40 -6.37 -2.30 12.88
CA VAL A 40 -6.93 -0.96 13.07
C VAL A 40 -8.16 -0.75 12.19
N PHE A 41 -8.10 -1.15 10.92
CA PHE A 41 -9.22 -1.04 9.97
C PHE A 41 -10.45 -1.80 10.46
N ARG A 42 -10.27 -3.00 11.04
CA ARG A 42 -11.38 -3.74 11.66
C ARG A 42 -12.06 -2.94 12.77
N LYS A 43 -11.27 -2.29 13.64
CA LYS A 43 -11.82 -1.50 14.76
C LYS A 43 -12.61 -0.30 14.28
N ILE A 44 -12.15 0.40 13.24
CA ILE A 44 -12.82 1.62 12.74
C ILE A 44 -13.97 1.32 11.76
N GLY A 45 -13.85 0.26 10.95
CA GLY A 45 -14.74 -0.03 9.82
C GLY A 45 -15.75 -1.13 10.08
N CYS A 46 -15.71 -1.79 11.24
CA CYS A 46 -16.67 -2.80 11.65
C CYS A 46 -17.32 -2.42 12.99
N MET A 47 -18.58 -1.96 12.94
CA MET A 47 -19.38 -1.64 14.14
C MET A 47 -19.61 -2.88 15.02
N ALA A 48 -19.68 -4.05 14.40
CA ALA A 48 -19.81 -5.34 15.07
C ALA A 48 -18.45 -5.96 15.43
N SER A 49 -17.36 -5.19 15.48
CA SER A 49 -16.01 -5.75 15.70
C SER A 49 -15.86 -6.51 17.02
N SER A 50 -16.67 -6.17 18.02
CA SER A 50 -16.81 -6.83 19.33
C SER A 50 -17.75 -8.03 19.34
N LEU A 51 -18.58 -8.21 18.30
CA LEU A 51 -19.48 -9.35 18.15
C LEU A 51 -18.73 -10.51 17.48
N GLY A 52 -19.08 -11.74 17.86
CA GLY A 52 -18.50 -12.95 17.28
C GLY A 52 -18.75 -13.05 15.78
N ALA A 53 -17.81 -13.71 15.06
CA ALA A 53 -17.92 -13.92 13.62
C ALA A 53 -19.23 -14.66 13.29
N GLY A 54 -20.07 -14.06 12.42
CA GLY A 54 -21.34 -14.66 11.97
C GLY A 54 -22.60 -13.92 12.39
N GLN A 55 -22.53 -12.98 13.34
CA GLN A 55 -23.72 -12.30 13.88
C GLN A 55 -23.94 -10.88 13.32
N CYS A 56 -23.13 -10.45 12.34
CA CYS A 56 -23.21 -9.10 11.79
C CYS A 56 -24.26 -9.03 10.67
N THR A 57 -25.36 -8.33 10.91
CA THR A 57 -26.44 -8.08 9.93
C THR A 57 -26.06 -7.06 8.85
N LEU A 58 -24.97 -6.32 9.04
CA LEU A 58 -24.52 -5.25 8.15
C LEU A 58 -23.42 -5.67 7.17
N ARG A 59 -23.20 -6.98 6.96
CA ARG A 59 -22.12 -7.51 6.11
C ARG A 59 -22.01 -6.83 4.75
N GLU A 60 -23.12 -6.66 4.04
CA GLU A 60 -23.13 -6.10 2.68
C GLU A 60 -22.71 -4.63 2.62
N ARG A 61 -22.92 -3.88 3.71
CA ARG A 61 -22.61 -2.45 3.80
C ARG A 61 -21.38 -2.16 4.68
N CYS A 62 -20.77 -3.19 5.26
CA CYS A 62 -19.65 -3.04 6.17
C CYS A 62 -18.34 -2.81 5.39
N PRO A 63 -17.66 -1.66 5.57
CA PRO A 63 -16.39 -1.37 4.93
C PRO A 63 -15.34 -2.47 5.16
N TYR A 64 -15.24 -2.97 6.40
CA TYR A 64 -14.31 -4.04 6.74
C TYR A 64 -14.62 -5.33 5.98
N HIS A 65 -15.89 -5.72 5.92
CA HIS A 65 -16.29 -6.95 5.24
C HIS A 65 -15.99 -6.87 3.73
N TYR A 66 -16.29 -5.74 3.08
CA TYR A 66 -15.95 -5.54 1.68
C TYR A 66 -14.43 -5.64 1.42
N ILE A 67 -13.60 -5.00 2.25
CA ILE A 67 -12.14 -4.96 2.03
C ILE A 67 -11.44 -6.27 2.39
N PHE A 68 -11.90 -7.00 3.42
CA PHE A 68 -11.16 -8.14 3.97
C PHE A 68 -11.85 -9.50 3.85
N GLU A 69 -13.18 -9.54 3.78
CA GLU A 69 -13.98 -10.76 3.95
C GLU A 69 -15.03 -10.96 2.84
N THR A 70 -14.88 -10.29 1.70
CA THR A 70 -15.82 -10.44 0.57
C THR A 70 -15.86 -11.91 0.14
N PRO A 71 -17.02 -12.57 0.15
CA PRO A 71 -17.13 -13.94 -0.32
C PRO A 71 -16.87 -14.01 -1.83
N PRO A 72 -16.31 -15.12 -2.33
CA PRO A 72 -16.16 -15.30 -3.78
C PRO A 72 -17.54 -15.29 -4.46
N PRO A 73 -17.65 -14.79 -5.69
CA PRO A 73 -18.90 -14.80 -6.44
C PRO A 73 -19.37 -16.24 -6.67
N ALA A 74 -20.66 -16.49 -6.50
CA ALA A 74 -21.25 -17.82 -6.68
C ALA A 74 -21.00 -18.33 -8.12
N GLY A 75 -20.50 -19.57 -8.25
CA GLY A 75 -20.22 -20.21 -9.55
C GLY A 75 -18.81 -19.96 -10.11
N SER A 76 -17.86 -19.52 -9.29
CA SER A 76 -16.50 -19.20 -9.71
C SER A 76 -15.57 -20.42 -9.78
N GLN A 77 -15.47 -21.08 -10.93
CA GLN A 77 -14.63 -22.29 -11.12
C GLN A 77 -13.17 -22.17 -10.60
N ILE A 78 -12.63 -20.94 -10.49
CA ILE A 78 -11.26 -20.63 -10.03
C ILE A 78 -11.22 -20.23 -8.54
N LEU A 79 -12.24 -19.55 -8.02
CA LEU A 79 -12.25 -18.98 -6.65
C LEU A 79 -13.03 -19.84 -5.64
N ASP A 80 -13.69 -20.91 -6.08
CA ASP A 80 -14.45 -21.82 -5.20
C ASP A 80 -13.60 -22.49 -4.11
N LYS A 81 -12.26 -22.52 -4.28
CA LYS A 81 -11.31 -23.09 -3.31
C LYS A 81 -10.75 -22.07 -2.31
N VAL A 82 -11.11 -20.80 -2.42
CA VAL A 82 -10.61 -19.73 -1.54
C VAL A 82 -11.78 -19.16 -0.73
N PRO A 83 -11.69 -19.10 0.61
CA PRO A 83 -12.82 -18.71 1.45
C PRO A 83 -13.27 -17.25 1.25
N THR A 84 -12.40 -16.41 0.69
CA THR A 84 -12.64 -14.98 0.46
C THR A 84 -12.05 -14.56 -0.87
N ALA A 85 -12.73 -13.69 -1.59
CA ALA A 85 -12.19 -13.03 -2.77
C ALA A 85 -10.88 -12.29 -2.45
N PRO A 86 -9.98 -12.09 -3.44
CA PRO A 86 -8.76 -11.32 -3.25
C PRO A 86 -9.06 -9.92 -2.71
N GLN A 87 -8.25 -9.47 -1.75
CA GLN A 87 -8.38 -8.14 -1.17
C GLN A 87 -8.14 -7.07 -2.26
N PRO A 88 -9.02 -6.08 -2.42
CA PRO A 88 -8.97 -5.11 -3.51
C PRO A 88 -7.94 -3.99 -3.27
N PHE A 89 -6.82 -4.31 -2.61
CA PHE A 89 -5.74 -3.37 -2.36
C PHE A 89 -4.36 -4.07 -2.28
N ILE A 90 -3.31 -3.31 -2.55
CA ILE A 90 -1.91 -3.75 -2.44
C ILE A 90 -1.14 -2.75 -1.58
N LEU A 91 -0.37 -3.24 -0.60
CA LEU A 91 0.58 -2.43 0.17
C LEU A 91 1.99 -2.69 -0.32
N GLU A 92 2.58 -1.75 -1.05
CA GLU A 92 3.95 -1.83 -1.53
C GLU A 92 4.89 -1.35 -0.41
N PRO A 93 5.66 -2.23 0.24
CA PRO A 93 6.58 -1.82 1.29
C PRO A 93 7.68 -0.89 0.72
N PRO A 94 8.40 -0.15 1.58
CA PRO A 94 9.62 0.52 1.17
C PRO A 94 10.58 -0.47 0.52
N LEU A 95 11.30 -0.04 -0.51
CA LEU A 95 12.30 -0.86 -1.20
C LEU A 95 13.61 -1.00 -0.42
N ASP A 96 13.72 -0.37 0.75
CA ASP A 96 14.89 -0.47 1.60
C ASP A 96 14.92 -1.78 2.42
N THR A 97 16.13 -2.14 2.87
CA THR A 97 16.37 -3.22 3.83
C THR A 97 16.43 -2.73 5.27
N LYS A 98 16.13 -1.44 5.52
CA LYS A 98 16.27 -0.79 6.81
C LYS A 98 15.27 -1.39 7.80
N ARG A 99 15.73 -1.77 8.99
CA ARG A 99 14.87 -2.35 10.03
C ARG A 99 14.51 -1.36 11.12
N PHE A 100 15.34 -0.35 11.31
CA PHE A 100 15.20 0.63 12.38
C PHE A 100 15.05 2.01 11.77
N TYR A 101 14.03 2.73 12.20
CA TYR A 101 13.85 4.14 11.86
C TYR A 101 13.91 4.93 13.16
N GLU A 102 14.87 5.83 13.29
CA GLU A 102 15.03 6.72 14.42
C GLU A 102 14.03 7.88 14.35
N PRO A 103 13.72 8.55 15.47
CA PRO A 103 12.82 9.70 15.47
C PRO A 103 13.21 10.76 14.43
N GLY A 104 12.23 11.23 13.66
CA GLY A 104 12.41 12.17 12.56
C GLY A 104 12.67 11.52 11.20
N GLU A 105 13.00 10.23 11.15
CA GLU A 105 13.24 9.55 9.88
C GLU A 105 11.95 9.17 9.15
N GLU A 106 12.04 9.16 7.83
CA GLU A 106 10.92 8.87 6.95
C GLU A 106 10.74 7.37 6.71
N LEU A 107 9.49 6.91 6.81
CA LEU A 107 9.04 5.61 6.31
C LEU A 107 7.93 5.85 5.27
N SER A 108 8.23 5.50 4.02
CA SER A 108 7.32 5.69 2.88
C SER A 108 6.93 4.37 2.22
N PHE A 109 5.64 4.19 1.94
CA PHE A 109 5.11 2.96 1.33
C PHE A 109 3.97 3.27 0.35
N GLY A 110 3.78 2.38 -0.63
CA GLY A 110 2.73 2.50 -1.63
C GLY A 110 1.43 1.83 -1.19
N LEU A 111 0.31 2.41 -1.58
CA LEU A 111 -1.02 1.84 -1.48
C LEU A 111 -1.67 1.87 -2.87
N ILE A 112 -2.07 0.71 -3.36
CA ILE A 112 -2.84 0.60 -4.60
C ILE A 112 -4.24 0.14 -4.23
N LEU A 113 -5.26 0.88 -4.68
CA LEU A 113 -6.67 0.53 -4.49
C LEU A 113 -7.29 0.12 -5.83
N ILE A 114 -8.11 -0.92 -5.81
CA ILE A 114 -8.67 -1.53 -7.02
C ILE A 114 -10.21 -1.52 -6.94
N GLY A 115 -10.87 -1.15 -8.03
CA GLY A 115 -12.32 -1.18 -8.16
C GLY A 115 -13.01 -0.24 -7.18
N ARG A 116 -13.98 -0.75 -6.40
CA ARG A 116 -14.70 0.06 -5.40
C ARG A 116 -13.88 0.34 -4.15
N ALA A 117 -12.72 -0.30 -3.94
CA ALA A 117 -11.87 0.01 -2.79
C ALA A 117 -11.38 1.46 -2.79
N ILE A 118 -11.29 2.07 -3.99
CA ILE A 118 -10.98 3.49 -4.19
C ILE A 118 -11.95 4.39 -3.41
N ASP A 119 -13.23 4.03 -3.38
CA ASP A 119 -14.29 4.78 -2.71
C ASP A 119 -14.14 4.72 -1.15
N TYR A 120 -13.30 3.80 -0.65
CA TYR A 120 -12.96 3.65 0.78
C TYR A 120 -11.63 4.32 1.16
N LEU A 121 -10.96 5.05 0.26
CA LEU A 121 -9.68 5.72 0.55
C LEU A 121 -9.66 6.49 1.89
N PRO A 122 -10.71 7.25 2.28
CA PRO A 122 -10.72 7.91 3.59
C PRO A 122 -10.53 6.96 4.77
N TYR A 123 -11.12 5.76 4.72
CA TYR A 123 -10.93 4.73 5.75
C TYR A 123 -9.49 4.21 5.78
N PHE A 124 -8.85 4.06 4.62
CA PHE A 124 -7.45 3.65 4.55
C PHE A 124 -6.53 4.70 5.19
N ILE A 125 -6.69 5.97 4.80
CA ILE A 125 -5.89 7.07 5.34
C ILE A 125 -6.07 7.16 6.86
N TYR A 126 -7.32 7.13 7.33
CA TYR A 126 -7.61 7.20 8.76
C TYR A 126 -7.04 5.99 9.52
N ALA A 127 -7.16 4.77 8.97
CA ALA A 127 -6.56 3.59 9.60
C ALA A 127 -5.03 3.67 9.68
N PHE A 128 -4.35 4.22 8.67
CA PHE A 128 -2.90 4.40 8.73
C PHE A 128 -2.46 5.50 9.70
N ASP A 129 -3.25 6.56 9.85
CA ASP A 129 -3.01 7.58 10.85
C ASP A 129 -3.17 7.00 12.27
N GLU A 130 -4.28 6.29 12.52
CA GLU A 130 -4.53 5.60 13.80
C GLU A 130 -3.50 4.49 14.09
N LEU A 131 -3.00 3.79 13.07
CA LEU A 131 -1.91 2.83 13.24
C LEU A 131 -0.63 3.51 13.73
N GLY A 132 -0.32 4.71 13.23
CA GLY A 132 0.84 5.48 13.68
C GLY A 132 0.76 5.86 15.16
N ARG A 133 -0.43 6.25 15.63
CA ARG A 133 -0.71 6.58 17.03
C ARG A 133 -0.66 5.35 17.95
N ASN A 134 -1.19 4.23 17.49
CA ASN A 134 -1.22 2.95 18.22
C ASN A 134 0.14 2.22 18.23
N GLY A 135 1.01 2.54 17.26
CA GLY A 135 2.34 1.99 17.14
C GLY A 135 2.45 0.74 16.26
N ILE A 136 3.58 0.63 15.55
CA ILE A 136 3.89 -0.43 14.58
C ILE A 136 5.14 -1.22 14.97
N GLY A 137 5.22 -2.47 14.49
CA GLY A 137 6.40 -3.31 14.65
C GLY A 137 6.63 -3.80 16.07
N LYS A 138 7.87 -4.24 16.34
CA LYS A 138 8.29 -4.67 17.67
C LYS A 138 8.47 -3.44 18.56
N GLY A 139 7.95 -3.48 19.78
CA GLY A 139 8.00 -2.33 20.69
C GLY A 139 6.96 -1.25 20.40
N LYS A 140 6.11 -1.43 19.37
CA LYS A 140 4.99 -0.51 19.06
C LYS A 140 5.43 0.95 18.91
N GLY A 141 6.56 1.16 18.22
CA GLY A 141 7.06 2.50 17.95
C GLY A 141 6.03 3.31 17.15
N LYS A 142 5.86 4.57 17.53
CA LYS A 142 4.87 5.47 16.93
C LYS A 142 5.45 6.30 15.79
N TYR A 143 4.59 6.57 14.81
CA TYR A 143 4.85 7.49 13.72
C TYR A 143 3.68 8.45 13.54
N GLN A 144 3.92 9.54 12.81
CA GLN A 144 2.86 10.42 12.32
C GLN A 144 2.76 10.30 10.81
N LEU A 145 1.54 10.20 10.28
CA LEU A 145 1.31 10.33 8.85
C LEU A 145 1.63 11.78 8.46
N HIS A 146 2.53 11.96 7.50
CA HIS A 146 3.04 13.27 7.09
C HIS A 146 2.38 13.77 5.80
N SER A 147 2.21 12.88 4.81
CA SER A 147 1.50 13.21 3.58
C SER A 147 0.96 11.96 2.89
N VAL A 148 -0.04 12.17 2.03
CA VAL A 148 -0.48 11.17 1.05
C VAL A 148 -0.51 11.84 -0.32
N THR A 149 0.14 11.23 -1.30
CA THR A 149 0.12 11.67 -2.69
C THR A 149 -0.58 10.65 -3.57
N SER A 150 -1.28 11.14 -4.60
CA SER A 150 -1.78 10.34 -5.73
C SER A 150 -0.74 10.32 -6.83
N GLU A 151 -0.45 9.14 -7.37
CA GLU A 151 0.42 8.95 -8.54
C GLU A 151 -0.46 8.85 -9.81
N ASP A 152 -0.16 9.65 -10.84
CA ASP A 152 -0.82 9.57 -12.15
C ASP A 152 -0.15 8.55 -13.09
N GLN A 153 -0.63 8.47 -14.35
CA GLN A 153 -0.04 7.57 -15.36
C GLN A 153 1.42 7.91 -15.68
N ALA A 154 1.73 9.20 -15.76
CA ALA A 154 3.07 9.70 -16.04
C ALA A 154 4.04 9.50 -14.85
N GLY A 155 3.52 9.22 -13.65
CA GLY A 155 4.29 9.07 -12.42
C GLY A 155 4.39 10.36 -11.61
N HIS A 156 3.65 11.42 -11.99
CA HIS A 156 3.59 12.63 -11.19
C HIS A 156 2.81 12.37 -9.91
N ASN A 157 3.33 12.95 -8.82
CA ASN A 157 2.73 12.85 -7.51
C ASN A 157 2.03 14.17 -7.16
N THR A 158 0.73 14.12 -6.92
CA THR A 158 -0.03 15.25 -6.38
C THR A 158 -0.41 14.96 -4.93
N GLN A 159 -0.10 15.85 -4.01
CA GLN A 159 -0.53 15.70 -2.62
C GLN A 159 -2.06 15.83 -2.51
N ILE A 160 -2.68 14.87 -1.85
CA ILE A 160 -4.13 14.78 -1.68
C ILE A 160 -4.56 14.87 -0.22
N TYR A 161 -3.67 14.60 0.73
CA TYR A 161 -3.98 14.66 2.16
C TYR A 161 -2.98 15.52 2.92
N TRP A 162 -3.53 16.40 3.78
CA TRP A 162 -2.76 17.20 4.74
C TRP A 162 -3.19 16.84 6.17
N PRO A 163 -2.36 16.10 6.92
CA PRO A 163 -2.68 15.63 8.28
C PRO A 163 -3.05 16.75 9.24
N GLU A 164 -2.32 17.88 9.22
CA GLU A 164 -2.53 19.03 10.11
C GLU A 164 -3.93 19.65 9.97
N LYS A 165 -4.54 19.52 8.78
CA LYS A 165 -5.87 20.06 8.48
C LYS A 165 -6.94 18.97 8.45
N HIS A 166 -6.56 17.70 8.62
CA HIS A 166 -7.39 16.53 8.33
C HIS A 166 -8.15 16.63 7.00
N LEU A 167 -7.51 17.28 6.01
CA LEU A 167 -8.15 17.63 4.75
C LEU A 167 -7.71 16.66 3.66
N LEU A 168 -8.68 15.94 3.13
CA LEU A 168 -8.55 15.18 1.88
C LEU A 168 -9.09 16.05 0.75
N LYS A 169 -8.25 16.32 -0.24
CA LYS A 169 -8.66 17.01 -1.47
C LYS A 169 -9.34 16.02 -2.40
N ASP A 170 -10.49 16.42 -2.93
CA ASP A 170 -11.18 15.69 -3.98
C ASP A 170 -10.41 15.76 -5.30
N GLY A 171 -10.47 14.68 -6.09
CA GLY A 171 -9.81 14.61 -7.39
C GLY A 171 -8.39 14.05 -7.30
N PHE A 172 -8.28 12.73 -7.27
CA PHE A 172 -7.05 11.97 -7.44
C PHE A 172 -7.12 11.15 -8.74
N SER A 173 -5.95 10.72 -9.21
CA SER A 173 -5.83 10.04 -10.51
C SER A 173 -6.38 8.60 -10.42
N ILE A 174 -7.39 8.30 -11.24
CA ILE A 174 -7.94 6.95 -11.40
C ILE A 174 -7.51 6.43 -12.76
N LEU A 175 -6.74 5.35 -12.75
CA LEU A 175 -6.31 4.59 -13.92
C LEU A 175 -7.42 3.61 -14.31
N ARG A 176 -7.85 3.68 -15.57
CA ARG A 176 -8.79 2.74 -16.19
C ARG A 176 -8.04 1.68 -16.98
N ALA A 177 -8.76 0.68 -17.49
CA ALA A 177 -8.14 -0.37 -18.30
C ALA A 177 -7.39 0.21 -19.51
N ASP A 178 -7.99 1.16 -20.24
CA ASP A 178 -7.38 1.78 -21.42
C ASP A 178 -6.07 2.52 -21.10
N ASP A 179 -5.98 3.09 -19.89
CA ASP A 179 -4.82 3.81 -19.39
C ASP A 179 -3.61 2.90 -19.09
N LEU A 180 -3.85 1.61 -18.85
CA LEU A 180 -2.78 0.63 -18.57
C LEU A 180 -2.13 0.09 -19.85
N PHE A 181 -2.89 0.09 -20.96
CA PHE A 181 -2.44 -0.43 -22.24
C PHE A 181 -2.01 0.66 -23.21
N SER A 182 -2.13 1.94 -22.82
CA SER A 182 -1.52 3.04 -23.55
C SER A 182 0.01 2.98 -23.41
N PRO A 183 0.77 3.37 -24.44
CA PRO A 183 2.22 3.45 -24.33
C PRO A 183 2.57 4.46 -23.23
N LEU A 184 3.16 3.96 -22.13
CA LEU A 184 3.68 4.80 -21.06
C LEU A 184 4.67 5.82 -21.66
N PRO A 185 4.63 7.10 -21.25
CA PRO A 185 5.62 8.07 -21.67
C PRO A 185 7.04 7.51 -21.43
N LEU A 186 7.89 7.61 -22.46
CA LEU A 186 9.24 7.03 -22.53
C LEU A 186 10.20 7.46 -21.39
N GLU A 187 9.81 8.39 -20.53
CA GLU A 187 10.60 8.86 -19.39
C GLU A 187 10.84 7.79 -18.30
N ARG A 188 10.04 6.70 -18.29
CA ARG A 188 10.21 5.59 -17.32
C ARG A 188 11.43 4.69 -17.56
N LEU A 189 12.17 4.84 -18.67
CA LEU A 189 13.30 3.94 -18.99
C LEU A 189 14.66 4.41 -18.46
N CYS A 190 14.82 5.64 -17.97
CA CYS A 190 16.17 6.18 -17.69
C CYS A 190 16.65 6.08 -16.22
N HIS A 191 15.83 5.67 -15.25
CA HIS A 191 16.27 5.59 -13.84
C HIS A 191 16.90 4.26 -13.41
N LYS A 192 17.36 3.43 -14.36
CA LYS A 192 18.16 2.22 -14.08
C LYS A 192 19.43 2.19 -14.93
N SER A 193 20.41 2.99 -14.54
CA SER A 193 21.83 2.72 -14.83
C SER A 193 22.73 3.42 -13.80
N VAL A 194 22.74 2.90 -12.58
CA VAL A 194 23.88 3.08 -11.66
C VAL A 194 24.28 1.69 -11.17
N TYR A 195 24.79 0.87 -12.09
CA TYR A 195 25.83 -0.10 -11.75
C TYR A 195 27.11 0.44 -12.39
N GLY A 196 27.82 1.24 -11.61
CA GLY A 196 29.20 1.62 -11.93
C GLY A 196 30.05 0.36 -11.95
N SER A 197 30.57 0.05 -13.13
CA SER A 197 31.66 -0.88 -13.34
C SER A 197 32.92 -0.36 -12.63
N THR A 198 33.18 -0.81 -11.40
CA THR A 198 34.54 -0.76 -10.85
C THR A 198 35.22 -2.09 -11.18
N GLY A 199 35.84 -2.13 -12.36
CA GLY A 199 36.85 -3.13 -12.67
C GLY A 199 38.05 -2.93 -11.76
N SER A 200 38.35 -3.93 -10.95
CA SER A 200 39.65 -4.04 -10.28
C SER A 200 40.66 -4.66 -11.26
N PRO A 201 41.87 -4.11 -11.43
CA PRO A 201 42.86 -4.69 -12.33
C PRO A 201 43.44 -5.96 -11.73
N ARG A 202 43.36 -7.07 -12.47
CA ARG A 202 44.21 -8.24 -12.24
C ARG A 202 45.64 -7.86 -12.66
N THR A 203 46.53 -7.74 -11.70
CA THR A 203 47.97 -7.73 -11.95
C THR A 203 48.43 -9.16 -12.18
N ASP A 204 48.91 -9.43 -13.38
CA ASP A 204 49.78 -10.56 -13.72
C ASP A 204 51.00 -10.58 -12.79
N VAL A 205 51.26 -11.72 -12.17
CA VAL A 205 52.61 -12.11 -11.74
C VAL A 205 52.86 -13.51 -12.26
N ASP A 206 53.59 -13.53 -13.38
CA ASP A 206 54.45 -14.62 -13.83
C ASP A 206 55.53 -14.87 -12.79
N THR A 207 55.70 -16.11 -12.34
CA THR A 207 57.04 -16.66 -12.08
C THR A 207 57.04 -18.19 -11.99
N ARG A 208 57.60 -18.79 -13.03
CA ARG A 208 58.49 -19.98 -13.06
C ARG A 208 58.78 -20.66 -11.71
N LYS A 209 58.41 -21.94 -11.58
CA LYS A 209 59.32 -23.10 -11.44
C LYS A 209 58.55 -24.40 -11.36
#